data_AF-A0AAW6U792-F1
#
_entry.id   AF-A0AAW6U792-F1
#
_cell.length_a   1.000
_cell.length_b   1.000
_cell.length_c   1.000
_cell.angle_alpha   90.00
_cell.angle_beta   90.00
_cell.angle_gamma   90.00
#
_symmetry.space_group_name_H-M   'P 1'
#
loop_
_entity.id
_entity.type
_entity.pdbx_description
1 polymer ?
#
loop_
_entity_poly.entity_id
_entity_poly.type
_entity_poly.pdbx_seq_one_letter_code
_entity_poly.pdbx_strand_id
1 'polypeptide(L)' 'MIKENNNELQAYSVGDVAEFLQVSPRTIYKHLSDGVLKGFKAGNKWRFTYAAVNDYIIKLEKKANNDVKRED' A
#
# COMPACT_ATOMS: atom_id res chain seq x y z
N MET A 1 -7.99 19.26 -13.76
CA MET A 1 -8.79 18.14 -14.31
C MET A 1 -8.72 16.99 -13.30
N ILE A 2 -9.67 16.94 -12.37
CA ILE A 2 -9.74 15.84 -11.39
C ILE A 2 -10.50 14.71 -12.09
N LYS A 3 -9.80 13.62 -12.43
CA LYS A 3 -10.47 12.43 -12.95
C LYS A 3 -11.17 11.77 -11.77
N GLU A 4 -12.49 11.92 -11.69
CA GLU A 4 -13.34 11.03 -10.91
C GLU A 4 -13.21 9.63 -11.51
N ASN A 5 -12.36 8.80 -10.91
CA ASN A 5 -12.22 7.40 -11.29
C ASN A 5 -13.17 6.56 -10.45
N ASN A 6 -14.44 6.48 -10.88
CA ASN A 6 -15.38 5.46 -10.43
C ASN A 6 -15.10 4.13 -11.15
N ASN A 7 -13.88 3.61 -11.06
CA ASN A 7 -13.56 2.31 -11.64
C ASN A 7 -13.34 1.29 -10.52
N GLU A 8 -14.40 0.59 -10.15
CA GLU A 8 -14.43 -0.47 -9.11
C GLU A 8 -13.44 -1.62 -9.38
N LEU A 9 -12.85 -1.66 -10.58
CA LEU A 9 -11.85 -2.66 -11.01
C LEU A 9 -10.42 -2.10 -11.11
N GLN A 10 -10.15 -0.89 -10.60
CA GLN A 10 -8.82 -0.32 -10.64
C GLN A 10 -7.86 -1.06 -9.70
N ALA A 11 -6.74 -1.53 -10.26
CA ALA A 11 -5.66 -2.12 -9.49
C ALA A 11 -4.36 -1.33 -9.67
N TYR A 12 -3.76 -0.92 -8.56
CA TYR A 12 -2.54 -0.13 -8.51
C TYR A 12 -1.32 -1.00 -8.82
N SER A 13 -0.32 -0.40 -9.46
CA SER A 13 1.00 -0.99 -9.65
C SER A 13 1.87 -0.83 -8.41
N VAL A 14 3.00 -1.56 -8.36
CA VAL A 14 4.05 -1.32 -7.34
C VAL A 14 4.56 0.12 -7.40
N GLY A 15 4.66 0.70 -8.60
CA GLY A 15 5.09 2.09 -8.78
C GLY A 15 4.08 3.07 -8.20
N ASP A 16 2.80 2.88 -8.48
CA ASP A 16 1.72 3.77 -8.02
C ASP A 16 1.68 3.79 -6.48
N VAL A 17 1.80 2.63 -5.84
CA VAL A 17 1.80 2.51 -4.38
C VAL A 17 3.09 3.09 -3.78
N ALA A 18 4.24 2.88 -4.42
CA ALA A 18 5.52 3.43 -3.98
C ALA A 18 5.53 4.97 -4.03
N GLU A 19 5.05 5.54 -5.14
CA GLU A 19 4.90 6.98 -5.32
C GLU A 19 3.91 7.56 -4.32
N PHE A 20 2.76 6.93 -4.14
CA PHE A 20 1.74 7.38 -3.19
C PHE A 20 2.28 7.43 -1.75
N LEU A 21 3.01 6.40 -1.32
CA LEU A 21 3.56 6.31 0.04
C LEU A 21 4.91 7.02 0.21
N GLN A 22 5.48 7.60 -0.87
CA GLN A 22 6.81 8.21 -0.88
C GLN A 22 7.91 7.26 -0.39
N VAL A 23 7.86 6.01 -0.82
CA VAL A 23 8.88 4.99 -0.51
C VAL A 23 9.44 4.36 -1.78
N SER A 24 10.56 3.65 -1.67
CA SER A 24 11.11 2.94 -2.83
C SER A 24 10.21 1.77 -3.27
N PRO A 25 10.15 1.43 -4.58
CA PRO A 25 9.50 0.20 -5.04
C PRO A 25 10.05 -1.07 -4.37
N ARG A 26 11.34 -1.07 -4.01
CA ARG A 26 11.98 -2.16 -3.25
C ARG A 26 11.33 -2.35 -1.88
N THR A 27 10.98 -1.27 -1.20
CA THR A 27 10.26 -1.31 0.08
C THR A 27 8.89 -1.96 -0.10
N ILE A 28 8.16 -1.65 -1.17
CA ILE A 28 6.86 -2.28 -1.48
C ILE A 28 7.02 -3.78 -1.73
N TYR A 29 8.03 -4.21 -2.50
CA TYR A 29 8.33 -5.63 -2.69
C TYR A 29 8.67 -6.34 -1.37
N LYS A 30 9.43 -5.67 -0.48
CA LYS A 30 9.72 -6.21 0.85
C LYS A 30 8.44 -6.36 1.68
N HIS A 31 7.56 -5.36 1.70
CA HIS A 31 6.31 -5.47 2.46
C HIS A 31 5.36 -6.52 1.90
N LEU A 32 5.43 -6.81 0.60
CA LEU A 32 4.77 -7.97 -0.02
C LEU A 32 5.39 -9.29 0.47
N SER A 33 6.72 -9.42 0.48
CA SER A 33 7.40 -10.64 0.96
C SER A 33 7.14 -10.90 2.43
N ASP A 34 7.08 -9.84 3.23
CA ASP A 34 6.84 -9.88 4.66
C ASP A 34 5.34 -10.09 4.99
N GLY A 35 4.46 -10.07 3.97
CA GLY A 35 3.01 -10.26 4.12
C GLY A 35 2.26 -9.10 4.78
N VAL A 36 2.95 -7.98 5.06
CA VAL A 36 2.37 -6.80 5.70
C VAL A 36 1.45 -6.05 4.74
N LEU A 37 1.87 -5.92 3.48
CA LEU A 37 1.07 -5.38 2.38
C LEU A 37 0.52 -6.55 1.55
N LYS A 38 -0.81 -6.59 1.39
CA LYS A 38 -1.48 -7.60 0.55
C LYS A 38 -1.53 -7.12 -0.90
N GLY A 39 -1.25 -8.02 -1.83
CA GLY A 39 -1.44 -7.81 -3.27
C GLY A 39 -1.70 -9.12 -3.97
N PHE A 40 -1.94 -9.08 -5.28
CA PHE A 40 -2.08 -10.27 -6.11
C PHE A 40 -1.20 -10.18 -7.36
N LYS A 41 -0.77 -11.33 -7.88
CA LYS A 41 -0.05 -11.39 -9.15
C LYS A 41 -1.04 -11.37 -10.32
N ALA A 42 -0.83 -10.44 -11.25
CA ALA A 42 -1.46 -10.41 -12.56
C ALA A 42 -0.36 -10.61 -13.61
N GLY A 43 -0.17 -11.87 -14.02
CA GLY A 43 1.01 -12.29 -14.79
C GLY A 43 2.30 -12.10 -13.99
N ASN A 44 3.28 -11.40 -14.59
CA ASN A 44 4.58 -11.12 -13.95
C ASN A 44 4.61 -9.83 -13.13
N LYS A 45 3.47 -9.14 -12.96
CA LYS A 45 3.39 -7.88 -12.22
C LYS A 45 2.50 -8.05 -10.99
N TRP A 46 2.89 -7.37 -9.90
CA TRP A 46 2.05 -7.25 -8.71
C TRP A 46 1.04 -6.13 -8.88
N ARG A 47 -0.16 -6.38 -8.38
CA ARG A 47 -1.28 -5.45 -8.39
C ARG A 47 -1.93 -5.37 -7.01
N PHE A 48 -2.48 -4.21 -6.70
CA PHE A 48 -3.08 -3.91 -5.40
C PHE A 48 -4.47 -3.33 -5.57
N THR A 49 -5.43 -3.81 -4.79
CA THR A 49 -6.74 -3.16 -4.71
C THR A 49 -6.65 -1.95 -3.80
N TYR A 50 -7.59 -1.00 -3.98
CA TYR A 50 -7.73 0.13 -3.06
C TYR A 50 -7.85 -0.33 -1.60
N ALA A 51 -8.73 -1.32 -1.33
CA ALA A 51 -8.92 -1.85 0.01
C ALA A 51 -7.62 -2.39 0.64
N ALA A 52 -6.80 -3.10 -0.13
CA ALA A 52 -5.53 -3.64 0.38
C ALA A 52 -4.51 -2.54 0.74
N VAL A 53 -4.44 -1.47 -0.07
CA VAL A 53 -3.57 -0.32 0.21
C VAL A 53 -4.11 0.48 1.41
N ASN A 54 -5.42 0.70 1.48
CA ASN A 54 -6.07 1.40 2.59
C ASN A 54 -5.87 0.68 3.93
N ASP A 55 -6.09 -0.64 3.97
CA ASP A 55 -5.83 -1.46 5.17
C ASP A 55 -4.37 -1.36 5.62
N TYR A 56 -3.44 -1.29 4.67
CA TYR A 56 -2.02 -1.17 4.95
C TYR A 56 -1.69 0.20 5.57
N ILE A 57 -2.27 1.30 5.08
CA ILE A 57 -2.12 2.65 5.65
C ILE A 57 -2.65 2.69 7.08
N ILE A 58 -3.84 2.16 7.34
CA ILE A 58 -4.44 2.09 8.68
C ILE A 58 -3.52 1.34 9.66
N LYS A 59 -2.84 0.28 9.21
CA LYS A 59 -1.85 -0.44 10.04
C LYS A 59 -0.62 0.41 10.33
N LEU A 60 -0.12 1.18 9.35
CA LEU A 60 1.00 2.10 9.56
C LEU A 60 0.65 3.19 10.57
N GLU A 61 -0.53 3.79 10.46
CA GLU A 61 -1.02 4.79 11.42
C GLU A 61 -1.12 4.22 12.84
N LYS A 62 -1.68 3.01 12.99
CA LYS A 62 -1.74 2.32 14.29
C LYS A 62 -0.35 2.05 14.86
N LYS A 63 0.61 1.67 14.02
CA LYS A 63 1.99 1.45 14.46
C LYS A 63 2.62 2.76 14.94
N ALA A 64 2.53 3.83 14.15
CA ALA A 64 3.06 5.15 14.50
C ALA A 64 2.46 5.67 15.82
N ASN A 65 1.14 5.56 16.00
CA ASN A 65 0.47 6.00 17.23
C ASN A 65 0.83 5.16 18.46
N ASN A 66 1.12 3.87 18.29
CA ASN A 66 1.57 3.03 19.39
C ASN A 66 3.03 3.32 19.76
N ASP A 67 3.85 3.74 18.81
CA ASP A 67 5.25 4.09 19.07
C ASP A 67 5.33 5.37 19.92
N VAL A 68 4.47 6.36 19.67
CA VAL A 68 4.35 7.59 20.51
C VAL A 68 3.98 7.26 21.97
N LYS A 69 3.07 6.31 22.21
CA LYS A 69 2.61 5.96 23.56
C LYS A 69 3.60 5.16 24.42
N ARG A 70 4.72 4.71 23.84
CA ARG A 70 5.76 3.97 24.58
C ARG A 70 6.88 4.85 25.10
N GLU A 71 6.88 6.14 24.73
CA GLU A 71 7.87 7.12 25.14
C GLU A 71 7.44 7.94 26.38
N ASP A 72 6.23 7.69 26.90
CA ASP A 72 5.70 8.18 28.19
C ASP A 72 5.79 7.10 29.29
#